data_AF-U3PFJ9-F1
#
_entry.id   AF-U3PFJ9-F1
#
_cell.length_a   1.000
_cell.length_b   1.000
_cell.length_c   1.000
_cell.angle_alpha   90.00
_cell.angle_beta   90.00
_cell.angle_gamma   90.00
#
_symmetry.space_group_name_H-M   'P 1'
#
loop_
_entity.id
_entity.type
_entity.pdbx_description
1 polymer ?
#
loop_
_entity_poly.entity_id
_entity_poly.type
_entity_poly.pdbx_seq_one_letter_code
_entity_poly.pdbx_strand_id
1 'polypeptide(L)'
;MSAPSATGIGGSFPIPAPGSSARKVFAHYFPPYPISIDNADPASDYYARNYLDPNGEGGKHLAYGGLLRDRPIGREPLGGDWRSTDLRTEVDQAADAGIDGFTLDLMSWSGQNWDTAVRLMQAAASAKRGFTVVPNLDAIAARVASAIK
;
A
#
# COMPACT_ATOMS: atom_id res chain seq x y z
N MET A 1 14.53 22.86 10.56
CA MET A 1 13.64 23.03 9.40
C MET A 1 12.35 22.29 9.73
N SER A 2 11.24 23.01 9.88
CA SER A 2 9.95 22.41 10.22
C SER A 2 9.31 21.81 8.96
N ALA A 3 8.73 20.61 9.07
CA ALA A 3 8.01 19.96 7.99
C ALA A 3 6.84 20.85 7.52
N PRO A 4 6.54 20.90 6.21
CA PRO A 4 5.41 21.66 5.71
C PRO A 4 4.11 21.05 6.24
N SER A 5 3.29 21.87 6.91
CA SER A 5 1.91 21.54 7.22
C SER A 5 1.13 21.45 5.92
N ALA A 6 0.70 20.25 5.54
CA ALA A 6 -0.21 20.06 4.42
C ALA A 6 -1.52 20.81 4.75
N THR A 7 -1.72 21.95 4.08
CA THR A 7 -2.98 22.70 4.15
C THR A 7 -3.98 21.89 3.34
N GLY A 8 -4.82 21.14 4.04
CA GLY A 8 -5.72 20.16 3.46
C GLY A 8 -6.64 20.76 2.39
N ILE A 9 -6.74 20.04 1.28
CA ILE A 9 -7.89 20.07 0.38
C ILE A 9 -9.19 20.04 1.22
N GLY A 10 -10.05 21.05 1.03
CA GLY A 10 -11.29 21.24 1.77
C GLY A 10 -12.16 19.97 1.72
N GLY A 11 -12.18 19.24 2.83
CA GLY A 11 -12.73 17.88 2.89
C GLY A 11 -11.99 16.94 3.85
N SER A 12 -11.00 17.41 4.61
CA SER A 12 -10.40 16.63 5.71
C SER A 12 -11.49 16.15 6.66
N PHE A 13 -11.82 14.86 6.60
CA PHE A 13 -12.44 14.20 7.73
C PHE A 13 -11.44 14.32 8.88
N PRO A 14 -11.81 14.90 10.04
CA PRO A 14 -10.93 14.91 11.19
C PRO A 14 -10.75 13.46 11.63
N ILE A 15 -9.64 12.85 11.25
CA ILE A 15 -9.25 11.53 11.74
C ILE A 15 -8.48 11.78 13.04
N PRO A 16 -9.01 11.35 14.20
CA PRO A 16 -8.31 11.47 15.46
C PRO A 16 -6.96 10.76 15.38
N ALA A 17 -5.95 11.22 16.12
CA ALA A 17 -4.68 10.50 16.24
C ALA A 17 -4.93 9.03 16.65
N PRO A 18 -4.10 8.06 16.24
CA PRO A 18 -4.35 6.65 16.54
C PRO A 18 -4.53 6.43 18.04
N GLY A 19 -5.57 5.71 18.43
CA GLY A 19 -5.93 5.48 19.84
C GLY A 19 -6.47 6.67 20.62
N SER A 20 -6.63 7.85 20.01
CA SER A 20 -7.25 9.04 20.67
C SER A 20 -8.78 9.06 20.59
N SER A 21 -9.37 8.09 19.89
CA SER A 21 -10.80 7.93 19.67
C SER A 21 -11.27 6.57 20.16
N ALA A 22 -12.49 6.52 20.72
CA ALA A 22 -13.12 5.25 21.09
C ALA A 22 -13.45 4.37 19.88
N ARG A 23 -13.47 4.94 18.67
CA ARG A 23 -13.69 4.25 17.40
C ARG A 23 -12.35 4.05 16.70
N LYS A 24 -12.12 2.84 16.20
CA LYS A 24 -10.96 2.53 15.36
C LYS A 24 -11.25 2.84 13.89
N VAL A 25 -10.28 3.41 13.20
CA VAL A 25 -10.33 3.68 11.76
C VAL A 25 -9.43 2.68 11.03
N PHE A 26 -10.02 1.93 10.10
CA PHE A 26 -9.30 0.97 9.27
C PHE A 26 -9.40 1.39 7.80
N ALA A 27 -8.24 1.55 7.14
CA ALA A 27 -8.20 1.79 5.71
C ALA A 27 -8.09 0.46 4.95
N HIS A 28 -8.64 0.41 3.73
CA HIS A 28 -8.44 -0.74 2.86
C HIS A 28 -7.03 -0.71 2.28
N TYR A 29 -6.29 -1.82 2.42
CA TYR A 29 -4.95 -1.95 1.87
C TYR A 29 -4.96 -2.92 0.70
N PHE A 30 -4.45 -2.46 -0.45
CA PHE A 30 -4.44 -3.22 -1.69
C PHE A 30 -2.99 -3.55 -2.13
N PRO A 31 -2.54 -4.81 -1.96
CA PRO A 31 -1.12 -5.20 -2.15
C PRO A 31 -0.47 -4.92 -3.52
N PRO A 32 -1.20 -4.91 -4.66
CA PRO A 32 -0.57 -4.69 -5.96
C PRO A 32 0.15 -3.35 -6.13
N TYR A 33 -0.15 -2.35 -5.29
CA TYR A 33 0.35 -0.99 -5.46
C TYR A 33 1.19 -0.50 -4.25
N PRO A 34 2.31 -1.15 -3.91
CA PRO A 34 3.23 -0.68 -2.87
C PRO A 34 3.99 0.58 -3.32
N ILE A 35 4.67 1.29 -2.41
CA ILE A 35 5.51 2.46 -2.72
C ILE A 35 6.43 2.25 -3.94
N SER A 36 7.00 1.05 -4.06
CA SER A 36 7.89 0.67 -5.15
C SER A 36 7.70 -0.80 -5.54
N ILE A 37 7.71 -1.07 -6.85
CA ILE A 37 7.56 -2.43 -7.42
C ILE A 37 8.92 -3.07 -7.72
N ASP A 38 9.85 -2.29 -8.28
CA ASP A 38 11.16 -2.75 -8.78
C ASP A 38 12.36 -2.02 -8.15
N ASN A 39 12.13 -1.10 -7.20
CA ASN A 39 13.14 -0.33 -6.48
C ASN A 39 14.03 0.53 -7.39
N ALA A 40 13.48 0.97 -8.50
CA ALA A 40 14.11 1.90 -9.43
C ALA A 40 13.79 3.36 -9.08
N ASP A 41 14.49 4.28 -9.75
CA ASP A 41 14.21 5.72 -9.69
C ASP A 41 12.75 5.99 -10.11
N PRO A 42 11.98 6.79 -9.33
CA PRO A 42 10.56 7.03 -9.59
C PRO A 42 10.22 7.60 -10.98
N ALA A 43 11.16 8.27 -11.65
CA ALA A 43 10.97 8.80 -13.00
C ALA A 43 11.03 7.69 -14.08
N SER A 44 11.52 6.49 -13.73
CA SER A 44 11.74 5.39 -14.66
C SER A 44 11.36 4.01 -14.11
N ASP A 45 10.73 3.95 -12.95
CA ASP A 45 10.31 2.71 -12.31
C ASP A 45 9.11 2.06 -13.00
N TYR A 46 8.65 0.94 -12.47
CA TYR A 46 7.52 0.21 -13.05
C TYR A 46 6.25 1.06 -13.13
N TYR A 47 5.98 1.93 -12.16
CA TYR A 47 4.82 2.83 -12.24
C TYR A 47 4.94 3.77 -13.42
N ALA A 48 6.09 4.44 -13.58
CA ALA A 48 6.32 5.38 -14.67
C ALA A 48 6.25 4.69 -16.04
N ARG A 49 6.95 3.56 -16.20
CA ARG A 49 7.07 2.86 -17.49
C ARG A 49 5.82 2.08 -17.89
N ASN A 50 5.03 1.59 -16.94
CA ASN A 50 3.96 0.63 -17.24
C ASN A 50 2.57 1.06 -16.79
N TYR A 51 2.44 1.69 -15.61
CA TYR A 51 1.11 2.00 -15.07
C TYR A 51 0.62 3.40 -15.42
N LEU A 52 1.53 4.37 -15.53
CA LEU A 52 1.21 5.75 -15.85
C LEU A 52 1.32 6.06 -17.35
N ASP A 53 2.28 5.45 -18.06
CA ASP A 53 2.40 5.59 -19.52
C ASP A 53 1.27 4.82 -20.23
N PRO A 54 0.46 5.45 -21.10
CA PRO A 54 -0.54 4.77 -21.92
C PRO A 54 0.02 3.65 -22.81
N ASN A 55 1.30 3.74 -23.20
CA ASN A 55 2.00 2.72 -23.99
C ASN A 55 2.64 1.63 -23.13
N GLY A 56 2.61 1.79 -21.80
CA GLY A 56 3.04 0.81 -20.82
C GLY A 56 2.33 -0.53 -20.97
N GLU A 57 2.96 -1.60 -20.47
CA GLU A 57 2.47 -2.98 -20.64
C GLU A 57 2.11 -3.34 -22.11
N GLY A 58 2.81 -2.78 -23.09
CA GLY A 58 2.54 -3.01 -24.51
C GLY A 58 1.25 -2.35 -25.02
N GLY A 59 0.84 -1.23 -24.42
CA GLY A 59 -0.34 -0.46 -24.84
C GLY A 59 -1.67 -1.05 -24.38
N LYS A 60 -1.66 -2.02 -23.47
CA LYS A 60 -2.86 -2.68 -22.92
C LYS A 60 -3.86 -1.70 -22.30
N HIS A 61 -3.38 -0.57 -21.81
CA HIS A 61 -4.16 0.47 -21.14
C HIS A 61 -4.39 1.73 -22.00
N LEU A 62 -4.02 1.68 -23.29
CA LEU A 62 -4.06 2.84 -24.19
C LEU A 62 -5.46 3.45 -24.32
N ALA A 63 -6.49 2.60 -24.37
CA ALA A 63 -7.88 3.03 -24.56
C ALA A 63 -8.41 3.94 -23.43
N TYR A 64 -7.75 3.96 -22.27
CA TYR A 64 -8.11 4.80 -21.13
C TYR A 64 -6.95 5.64 -20.57
N GLY A 65 -5.81 5.65 -21.27
CA GLY A 65 -4.69 6.56 -21.01
C GLY A 65 -3.74 6.13 -19.89
N GLY A 66 -3.54 4.82 -19.69
CA GLY A 66 -2.70 4.26 -18.62
C GLY A 66 -3.52 3.48 -17.59
N LEU A 67 -2.91 2.53 -16.88
CA LEU A 67 -3.61 1.76 -15.85
C LEU A 67 -4.02 2.65 -14.67
N LEU A 68 -3.15 3.57 -14.28
CA LEU A 68 -3.32 4.47 -13.15
C LEU A 68 -3.19 5.94 -13.59
N ARG A 69 -3.83 6.83 -12.85
CA ARG A 69 -3.70 8.29 -12.99
C ARG A 69 -2.71 8.90 -12.00
N ASP A 70 -2.41 8.17 -10.95
CA ASP A 70 -1.56 8.57 -9.84
C ASP A 70 -0.87 7.34 -9.26
N ARG A 71 0.10 7.55 -8.38
CA ARG A 71 0.91 6.52 -7.73
C ARG A 71 1.17 6.89 -6.27
N PRO A 72 1.61 5.94 -5.44
CA PRO A 72 2.24 6.29 -4.17
C PRO A 72 3.40 7.29 -4.37
N ILE A 73 3.62 8.15 -3.38
CA ILE A 73 4.75 9.10 -3.38
C ILE A 73 6.05 8.32 -3.58
N GLY A 74 6.74 8.62 -4.68
CA GLY A 74 7.98 7.95 -5.04
C GLY A 74 9.13 8.27 -4.08
N ARG A 75 10.10 7.36 -4.03
CA ARG A 75 11.34 7.52 -3.26
C ARG A 75 12.53 6.96 -4.04
N GLU A 76 13.72 7.45 -3.75
CA GLU A 76 14.98 6.94 -4.31
C GLU A 76 15.19 5.45 -4.01
N PRO A 77 15.92 4.70 -4.86
CA PRO A 77 16.28 3.31 -4.60
C PRO A 77 16.89 3.10 -3.22
N LEU A 78 16.44 2.06 -2.52
CA LEU A 78 16.97 1.69 -1.21
C LEU A 78 17.86 0.45 -1.30
N GLY A 79 18.90 0.39 -0.45
CA GLY A 79 19.68 -0.82 -0.22
C GLY A 79 18.98 -1.80 0.73
N GLY A 80 19.44 -3.06 0.75
CA GLY A 80 18.93 -4.08 1.69
C GLY A 80 17.50 -4.55 1.39
N ASP A 81 16.76 -4.94 2.43
CA ASP A 81 15.36 -5.38 2.32
C ASP A 81 14.39 -4.20 2.20
N TRP A 82 14.51 -3.48 1.08
CA TRP A 82 13.73 -2.29 0.78
C TRP A 82 12.21 -2.54 0.79
N ARG A 83 11.75 -3.76 0.49
CA ARG A 83 10.32 -4.10 0.51
C ARG A 83 9.75 -3.99 1.92
N SER A 84 10.45 -4.56 2.90
CA SER A 84 10.04 -4.45 4.30
C SER A 84 10.16 -3.02 4.82
N THR A 85 11.18 -2.27 4.37
CA THR A 85 11.35 -0.85 4.71
C THR A 85 10.19 0.00 4.17
N ASP A 86 9.76 -0.23 2.93
CA ASP A 86 8.63 0.49 2.33
C ASP A 86 7.33 0.17 3.05
N LEU A 87 7.05 -1.10 3.30
CA LEU A 87 5.83 -1.51 4.01
C LEU A 87 5.80 -0.97 5.44
N ARG A 88 6.97 -0.85 6.08
CA ARG A 88 7.08 -0.15 7.36
C ARG A 88 6.74 1.34 7.23
N THR A 89 7.24 1.99 6.19
CA THR A 89 6.95 3.39 5.88
C THR A 89 5.45 3.62 5.65
N GLU A 90 4.79 2.73 4.92
CA GLU A 90 3.33 2.80 4.68
C GLU A 90 2.53 2.67 5.99
N VAL A 91 2.92 1.76 6.88
CA VAL A 91 2.31 1.64 8.21
C VAL A 91 2.53 2.90 9.04
N ASP A 92 3.75 3.45 9.07
CA ASP A 92 4.05 4.66 9.83
C ASP A 92 3.27 5.86 9.29
N GLN A 93 3.20 6.04 7.97
CA GLN A 93 2.42 7.10 7.34
C GLN A 93 0.92 6.99 7.66
N ALA A 94 0.36 5.78 7.59
CA ALA A 94 -1.04 5.56 7.94
C ALA A 94 -1.30 5.88 9.42
N ALA A 95 -0.43 5.40 10.32
CA ALA A 95 -0.52 5.71 11.74
C ALA A 95 -0.40 7.23 11.99
N ASP A 96 0.57 7.91 11.36
CA ASP A 96 0.73 9.35 11.50
C ASP A 96 -0.48 10.13 10.96
N ALA A 97 -1.22 9.57 9.99
CA ALA A 97 -2.48 10.10 9.47
C ALA A 97 -3.73 9.78 10.32
N GLY A 98 -3.59 9.11 11.47
CA GLY A 98 -4.71 8.77 12.35
C GLY A 98 -5.38 7.42 12.06
N ILE A 99 -4.83 6.61 11.16
CA ILE A 99 -5.37 5.28 10.85
C ILE A 99 -4.87 4.28 11.91
N ASP A 100 -5.78 3.51 12.50
CA ASP A 100 -5.46 2.51 13.53
C ASP A 100 -5.07 1.15 12.94
N GLY A 101 -5.35 0.94 11.65
CA GLY A 101 -5.11 -0.35 11.02
C GLY A 101 -5.47 -0.44 9.55
N PHE A 102 -5.18 -1.58 8.95
CA PHE A 102 -5.60 -1.93 7.60
C PHE A 102 -6.56 -3.10 7.58
N THR A 103 -7.57 -3.04 6.71
CA THR A 103 -8.22 -4.23 6.15
C THR A 103 -7.46 -4.63 4.89
N LEU A 104 -6.64 -5.66 5.01
CA LEU A 104 -5.70 -6.12 3.98
C LEU A 104 -6.42 -6.99 2.96
N ASP A 105 -6.44 -6.56 1.70
CA ASP A 105 -7.00 -7.34 0.61
C ASP A 105 -6.14 -8.57 0.30
N LEU A 106 -6.61 -9.74 0.72
CA LEU A 106 -5.90 -10.97 0.50
C LEU A 106 -6.34 -11.58 -0.83
N MET A 107 -5.55 -11.33 -1.88
CA MET A 107 -5.88 -11.68 -3.27
C MET A 107 -5.38 -13.06 -3.73
N SER A 108 -4.34 -13.60 -3.08
CA SER A 108 -3.76 -14.90 -3.42
C SER A 108 -3.10 -15.53 -2.20
N TRP A 109 -2.88 -16.85 -2.25
CA TRP A 109 -2.16 -17.62 -1.23
C TRP A 109 -0.69 -17.84 -1.56
N SER A 110 -0.21 -17.26 -2.66
CA SER A 110 1.17 -17.37 -3.14
C SER A 110 1.53 -16.21 -4.08
N GLY A 111 2.81 -16.07 -4.39
CA GLY A 111 3.34 -15.03 -5.27
C GLY A 111 3.41 -13.65 -4.61
N GLN A 112 3.67 -12.63 -5.42
CA GLN A 112 4.03 -11.30 -4.93
C GLN A 112 2.96 -10.65 -4.03
N ASN A 113 1.67 -10.84 -4.33
CA ASN A 113 0.59 -10.29 -3.50
C ASN A 113 0.56 -10.94 -2.11
N TRP A 114 0.75 -12.26 -2.03
CA TRP A 114 0.87 -12.97 -0.77
C TRP A 114 2.12 -12.55 0.01
N ASP A 115 3.27 -12.46 -0.66
CA ASP A 115 4.52 -12.05 -0.02
C ASP A 115 4.42 -10.63 0.55
N THR A 116 3.77 -9.72 -0.18
CA THR A 116 3.49 -8.35 0.27
C THR A 116 2.53 -8.34 1.46
N ALA A 117 1.45 -9.12 1.40
CA ALA A 117 0.49 -9.29 2.50
C ALA A 117 1.17 -9.77 3.79
N VAL A 118 2.01 -10.81 3.70
CA VAL A 118 2.76 -11.34 4.85
C VAL A 118 3.72 -10.29 5.42
N ARG A 119 4.48 -9.61 4.56
CA ARG A 119 5.42 -8.56 4.98
C ARG A 119 4.72 -7.36 5.60
N LEU A 120 3.55 -6.96 5.11
CA LEU A 120 2.77 -5.87 5.71
C LEU A 120 2.34 -6.22 7.14
N MET A 121 1.84 -7.44 7.35
CA MET A 121 1.47 -7.91 8.71
C MET A 121 2.69 -7.92 9.64
N GLN A 122 3.87 -8.34 9.15
CA GLN A 122 5.12 -8.29 9.91
C GLN A 122 5.56 -6.85 10.20
N ALA A 123 5.47 -5.94 9.21
CA ALA A 123 5.79 -4.53 9.36
C ALA A 123 4.90 -3.88 10.43
N ALA A 124 3.59 -4.12 10.39
CA ALA A 124 2.64 -3.66 11.40
C ALA A 124 2.95 -4.21 12.81
N ALA A 125 3.29 -5.50 12.94
CA ALA A 125 3.69 -6.07 14.22
C ALA A 125 4.97 -5.43 14.77
N SER A 126 5.95 -5.18 13.89
CA SER A 126 7.20 -4.49 14.23
C SER A 126 6.99 -2.99 14.53
N ALA A 127 5.85 -2.43 14.12
CA ALA A 127 5.49 -1.02 14.24
C ALA A 127 5.67 -0.49 15.66
N LYS A 128 5.20 -1.31 16.62
CA LYS A 128 4.97 -0.91 18.02
C LYS A 128 4.09 0.35 18.12
N ARG A 129 3.22 0.58 17.12
CA ARG A 129 2.28 1.72 17.02
C ARG A 129 0.86 1.37 17.47
N GLY A 130 0.62 0.14 17.93
CA GLY A 130 -0.75 -0.37 18.14
C GLY A 130 -1.53 -0.60 16.83
N PHE A 131 -0.83 -0.59 15.69
CA PHE A 131 -1.41 -0.70 14.36
C PHE A 131 -1.85 -2.14 14.06
N THR A 132 -3.11 -2.33 13.67
CA THR A 132 -3.71 -3.66 13.48
C THR A 132 -3.94 -3.95 12.00
N VAL A 133 -3.52 -5.11 11.52
CA VAL A 133 -3.86 -5.57 10.15
C VAL A 133 -4.85 -6.73 10.26
N VAL A 134 -6.01 -6.58 9.63
CA VAL A 134 -7.07 -7.58 9.57
C VAL A 134 -7.15 -8.10 8.12
N PRO A 135 -7.00 -9.42 7.88
CA PRO A 135 -7.20 -9.97 6.55
C PRO A 135 -8.65 -9.80 6.08
N ASN A 136 -8.83 -9.24 4.88
CA ASN A 136 -10.06 -9.18 4.13
C ASN A 136 -9.93 -10.12 2.93
N LEU A 137 -10.64 -11.25 2.93
CA LEU A 137 -10.52 -12.24 1.87
C LEU A 137 -11.15 -11.71 0.57
N ASP A 138 -10.33 -11.55 -0.47
CA ASP A 138 -10.85 -11.28 -1.80
C ASP A 138 -11.54 -12.54 -2.35
N ALA A 139 -12.65 -12.36 -3.08
CA ALA A 139 -13.43 -13.46 -3.64
C ALA A 139 -12.61 -14.36 -4.60
N ILE A 140 -11.57 -13.82 -5.24
CA ILE A 140 -10.64 -14.55 -6.08
C ILE A 140 -9.74 -15.46 -5.22
N ALA A 141 -9.25 -14.99 -4.07
CA ALA A 141 -8.47 -15.83 -3.15
C ALA A 141 -9.30 -16.96 -2.54
N ALA A 142 -10.58 -16.72 -2.27
CA ALA A 142 -11.50 -17.71 -1.72
C ALA A 142 -11.73 -18.91 -2.67
N ARG A 143 -11.53 -18.75 -3.99
CA ARG A 143 -11.67 -19.84 -4.97
C ARG A 143 -10.54 -20.88 -4.93
N VAL A 144 -9.37 -20.53 -4.39
CA VAL A 144 -8.20 -21.44 -4.35
C VAL A 144 -8.12 -22.23 -3.04
N ALA A 145 -8.81 -21.79 -1.99
CA ALA A 145 -8.82 -22.48 -0.69
C ALA A 145 -9.55 -23.86 -0.71
N SER A 146 -10.27 -24.20 -1.78
CA SER A 146 -10.96 -25.49 -1.92
C SER A 146 -10.06 -26.68 -2.29
N ALA A 147 -8.74 -26.49 -2.36
CA ALA A 147 -7.78 -27.52 -2.74
C ALA A 147 -7.02 -28.15 -1.56
N ILE A 148 -7.27 -27.73 -0.32
CA ILE A 148 -6.68 -28.34 0.86
C ILE A 148 -7.69 -29.35 1.43
N LYS A 149 -7.50 -30.62 1.05
CA LYS A 149 -8.10 -31.79 1.74
C LYS A 149 -7.12 -32.32 2.77
#